data_AF-A0A968BZ09-F1
#
_entry.id   AF-A0A968BZ09-F1
#
_cell.length_a   1.000
_cell.length_b   1.000
_cell.length_c   1.000
_cell.angle_alpha   90.00
_cell.angle_beta   90.00
_cell.angle_gamma   90.00
#
_symmetry.space_group_name_H-M   'P 1'
#
loop_
_entity.id
_entity.type
_entity.pdbx_description
1 polymer ?
#
loop_
_entity_poly.entity_id
_entity_poly.type
_entity_poly.pdbx_seq_one_letter_code
_entity_poly.pdbx_strand_id
1 'polypeptide(L)'
;MGEIRSLLESPAGESQDRAADPGRPDELETQAAQAWCERLAENLSSAEVAAERLLTELQELADQAETYFQAMDFGFLFDRQRQVFHIGYDVDSGTLSDNYYDLLASEARTASLIGIAKGDVPQSHWLHMSRPLTQVDTRRVLISWNGSMFEYLMPLLLMRNYEG
;
A
#
# COMPACT_ATOMS: atom_id res chain seq x y z
N MET A 1 -14.35 -90.89 34.87
CA MET A 1 -15.16 -91.44 35.97
C MET A 1 -14.46 -91.09 37.28
N GLY A 2 -15.04 -90.17 38.05
CA GLY A 2 -14.63 -89.76 39.41
C GLY A 2 -13.77 -88.48 39.44
N GLU A 3 -14.31 -87.25 39.49
CA GLU A 3 -14.93 -86.54 40.64
C GLU A 3 -13.89 -86.09 41.70
N ILE A 4 -13.86 -84.89 42.29
CA ILE A 4 -14.88 -83.85 42.51
C ILE A 4 -14.19 -82.48 42.78
N ARG A 5 -14.98 -81.45 42.52
CA ARG A 5 -14.81 -80.00 42.66
C ARG A 5 -14.72 -79.50 44.13
N SER A 6 -14.37 -78.21 44.27
CA SER A 6 -14.63 -77.27 45.40
C SER A 6 -13.50 -77.16 46.45
N LEU A 7 -13.04 -75.99 46.90
CA LEU A 7 -13.47 -74.59 46.75
C LEU A 7 -12.42 -73.70 47.48
N LEU A 8 -12.18 -72.47 46.98
CA LEU A 8 -11.78 -71.25 47.73
C LEU A 8 -10.29 -71.17 48.15
N GLU A 9 -9.46 -70.20 47.77
CA GLU A 9 -9.64 -68.74 47.67
C GLU A 9 -8.58 -68.13 46.73
N SER A 10 -8.96 -67.11 45.96
CA SER A 10 -8.03 -66.13 45.37
C SER A 10 -7.43 -65.25 46.49
N PRO A 11 -6.25 -64.68 46.23
CA PRO A 11 -6.25 -63.23 46.02
C PRO A 11 -5.57 -62.91 44.68
N ALA A 12 -6.22 -62.14 43.82
CA ALA A 12 -6.21 -60.68 43.85
C ALA A 12 -4.92 -60.11 43.27
N GLY A 13 -5.10 -59.36 42.19
CA GLY A 13 -4.17 -58.30 41.81
C GLY A 13 -2.98 -58.75 40.97
N GLU A 14 -3.23 -59.22 39.74
CA GLU A 14 -2.43 -58.67 38.64
C GLU A 14 -2.94 -57.24 38.42
N SER A 15 -2.49 -56.33 39.29
CA SER A 15 -2.53 -54.91 39.05
C SER A 15 -1.89 -54.72 37.68
N GLN A 16 -2.70 -54.28 36.72
CA GLN A 16 -2.22 -53.57 35.54
C GLN A 16 -1.47 -52.33 36.04
N ASP A 17 -0.25 -52.51 36.49
CA ASP A 17 0.70 -51.42 36.64
C ASP A 17 1.41 -51.30 35.30
N ARG A 18 0.65 -50.87 34.28
CA ARG A 18 1.26 -50.14 33.17
C ARG A 18 1.74 -48.84 33.82
N ALA A 19 2.95 -48.90 34.38
CA ALA A 19 3.69 -47.71 34.75
C ALA A 19 3.62 -46.78 33.53
N ALA A 20 2.89 -45.68 33.67
CA ALA A 20 2.83 -44.65 32.65
C ALA A 20 4.28 -44.23 32.40
N ASP A 21 4.77 -44.46 31.18
CA ASP A 21 6.10 -44.03 30.76
C ASP A 21 6.21 -42.53 31.00
N PRO A 22 7.05 -42.06 31.95
CA PRO A 22 7.08 -40.66 32.38
C PRO A 22 7.56 -39.69 31.28
N GLY A 23 8.01 -40.22 30.14
CA GLY A 23 8.34 -39.44 28.94
C GLY A 23 7.32 -39.51 27.81
N ARG A 24 6.24 -40.29 27.95
CA ARG A 24 5.20 -40.41 26.93
C ARG A 24 4.15 -39.30 27.16
N PRO A 25 3.96 -38.37 26.22
CA PRO A 25 3.01 -37.27 26.40
C PRO A 25 1.63 -37.83 26.68
N ASP A 26 0.88 -37.15 27.55
CA ASP A 26 -0.46 -37.56 27.93
C ASP A 26 -1.35 -37.62 26.67
N GLU A 27 -2.34 -38.51 26.69
CA GLU A 27 -3.23 -38.71 25.54
C GLU A 27 -4.02 -37.43 25.22
N LEU A 28 -4.33 -36.65 26.26
CA LEU A 28 -4.90 -35.30 26.17
C LEU A 28 -3.95 -34.28 25.53
N GLU A 29 -2.66 -34.30 25.90
CA GLU A 29 -1.65 -33.41 25.30
C GLU A 29 -1.44 -33.74 23.82
N THR A 30 -1.43 -35.04 23.48
CA THR A 30 -1.29 -35.51 22.10
C THR A 30 -2.49 -35.08 21.26
N GLN A 31 -3.72 -35.24 21.78
CA GLN A 31 -4.94 -34.77 21.10
C GLN A 31 -4.96 -33.24 20.95
N ALA A 32 -4.52 -32.49 21.96
CA ALA A 32 -4.46 -31.03 21.90
C ALA A 32 -3.44 -30.54 20.86
N ALA A 33 -2.27 -31.18 20.78
CA ALA A 33 -1.25 -30.89 19.77
C ALA A 33 -1.76 -31.20 18.35
N GLN A 34 -2.44 -32.33 18.17
CA GLN A 34 -3.02 -32.70 16.88
C GLN A 34 -4.09 -31.70 16.44
N ALA A 35 -5.03 -31.34 17.33
CA ALA A 35 -6.04 -30.33 17.04
C ALA A 35 -5.45 -28.94 16.76
N TRP A 36 -4.31 -28.61 17.37
CA TRP A 36 -3.59 -27.36 17.07
C TRP A 36 -2.97 -27.39 15.66
N CYS A 37 -2.33 -28.49 15.28
CA CYS A 37 -1.76 -28.67 13.94
C CYS A 37 -2.85 -28.62 12.86
N GLU A 38 -4.01 -29.24 13.09
CA GLU A 38 -5.16 -29.19 12.19
C GLU A 38 -5.65 -27.74 12.00
N ARG A 39 -5.87 -27.00 13.09
CA ARG A 39 -6.23 -25.57 13.02
C ARG A 39 -5.17 -24.72 12.32
N LEU A 40 -3.89 -24.98 12.55
CA LEU A 40 -2.82 -24.26 11.88
C LEU A 40 -2.87 -24.51 10.36
N ALA A 41 -3.05 -25.76 9.95
CA ALA A 41 -3.16 -26.12 8.53
C ALA A 41 -4.37 -25.43 7.87
N GLU A 42 -5.53 -25.43 8.54
CA GLU A 42 -6.73 -24.71 8.08
C GLU A 42 -6.50 -23.19 7.95
N ASN A 43 -5.84 -22.59 8.95
CA ASN A 43 -5.52 -21.17 8.93
C ASN A 43 -4.53 -20.82 7.81
N LEU A 44 -3.52 -21.65 7.56
CA LEU A 44 -2.56 -21.43 6.48
C LEU A 44 -3.23 -21.53 5.11
N SER A 45 -4.09 -22.52 4.90
CA SER A 45 -4.86 -22.64 3.65
C SER A 45 -5.81 -21.45 3.44
N SER A 46 -6.47 -21.00 4.52
CA SER A 46 -7.33 -19.81 4.47
C SER A 46 -6.54 -18.54 4.17
N ALA A 47 -5.34 -18.40 4.74
CA ALA A 47 -4.46 -17.26 4.52
C ALA A 47 -3.93 -17.24 3.08
N GLU A 48 -3.59 -18.39 2.50
CA GLU A 48 -3.18 -18.53 1.10
C GLU A 48 -4.28 -18.01 0.15
N VAL A 49 -5.51 -18.51 0.30
CA VAL A 49 -6.66 -18.06 -0.51
C VAL A 49 -6.93 -16.56 -0.33
N ALA A 50 -6.81 -16.04 0.89
CA ALA A 50 -6.99 -14.61 1.14
C ALA A 50 -5.88 -13.76 0.50
N ALA A 51 -4.63 -14.23 0.51
CA ALA A 51 -3.50 -13.56 -0.12
C ALA A 51 -3.62 -13.56 -1.65
N GLU A 52 -4.01 -14.69 -2.25
CA GLU A 52 -4.26 -14.78 -3.70
C GLU A 52 -5.36 -13.81 -4.16
N ARG A 53 -6.46 -13.74 -3.40
CA ARG A 53 -7.54 -12.79 -3.68
C ARG A 53 -7.04 -11.34 -3.57
N LEU A 54 -6.33 -11.01 -2.49
CA LEU A 54 -5.79 -9.66 -2.31
C LEU A 54 -4.82 -9.26 -3.43
N LEU A 55 -3.95 -10.17 -3.86
CA LEU A 55 -3.03 -9.92 -4.97
C LEU A 55 -3.79 -9.66 -6.28
N THR A 56 -4.86 -10.41 -6.52
CA THR A 56 -5.71 -10.21 -7.70
C THR A 56 -6.40 -8.83 -7.66
N GLU A 57 -7.01 -8.46 -6.53
CA GLU A 57 -7.66 -7.17 -6.35
C GLU A 57 -6.67 -5.99 -6.49
N LEU A 58 -5.46 -6.12 -5.95
CA LEU A 58 -4.42 -5.11 -6.08
C LEU A 58 -3.95 -4.95 -7.53
N GLN A 59 -3.85 -6.04 -8.28
CA GLN A 59 -3.51 -5.98 -9.71
C GLN A 59 -4.61 -5.28 -10.52
N GLU A 60 -5.88 -5.60 -10.26
CA GLU A 60 -7.01 -4.93 -10.92
C GLU A 60 -7.03 -3.43 -10.64
N LEU A 61 -6.76 -3.02 -9.39
CA LEU A 61 -6.66 -1.61 -9.02
C LEU A 61 -5.47 -0.92 -9.70
N ALA A 62 -4.32 -1.60 -9.82
CA ALA A 62 -3.17 -1.07 -10.53
C ALA A 62 -3.47 -0.86 -12.02
N ASP A 63 -4.12 -1.82 -12.67
CA ASP A 63 -4.50 -1.74 -14.08
C ASP A 63 -5.52 -0.62 -14.34
N GLN A 64 -6.47 -0.42 -13.43
CA GLN A 64 -7.42 0.69 -13.50
C GLN A 64 -6.71 2.05 -13.34
N ALA A 65 -5.82 2.17 -12.36
CA ALA A 65 -5.05 3.39 -12.14
C ALA A 65 -4.18 3.73 -13.37
N GLU A 66 -3.53 2.72 -13.96
CA GLU A 66 -2.76 2.88 -15.19
C GLU A 66 -3.65 3.32 -16.35
N THR A 67 -4.83 2.71 -16.50
CA THR A 67 -5.80 3.10 -17.54
C THR A 67 -6.21 4.58 -17.40
N TYR A 68 -6.53 5.03 -16.19
CA TYR A 68 -6.87 6.43 -15.95
C TYR A 68 -5.68 7.37 -16.21
N PHE A 69 -4.48 6.99 -15.77
CA PHE A 69 -3.27 7.75 -16.03
C PHE A 69 -2.96 7.87 -17.52
N GLN A 70 -3.15 6.79 -18.29
CA GLN A 70 -2.96 6.82 -19.73
C GLN A 70 -3.99 7.68 -20.46
N ALA A 71 -5.24 7.70 -19.96
CA ALA A 71 -6.31 8.51 -20.50
C ALA A 71 -6.23 10.00 -20.16
N MET A 72 -5.50 10.40 -19.12
CA MET A 72 -5.25 11.82 -18.81
C MET A 72 -4.47 12.46 -19.96
N ASP A 73 -4.92 13.64 -20.42
CA ASP A 73 -4.24 14.48 -21.41
C ASP A 73 -3.81 15.80 -20.74
N PHE A 74 -2.54 15.89 -20.36
CA PHE A 74 -2.00 17.14 -19.81
C PHE A 74 -1.79 18.20 -20.90
N GLY A 75 -1.62 17.78 -22.16
CA GLY A 75 -1.43 18.67 -23.30
C GLY A 75 -2.64 19.57 -23.54
N PHE A 76 -3.84 19.11 -23.18
CA PHE A 76 -5.07 19.90 -23.21
C PHE A 76 -4.98 21.21 -22.42
N LEU A 77 -4.33 21.20 -21.26
CA LEU A 77 -4.17 22.39 -20.41
C LEU A 77 -2.95 23.23 -20.78
N PHE A 78 -2.12 22.80 -21.73
CA PHE A 78 -0.83 23.43 -22.02
C PHE A 78 -0.94 24.60 -23.00
N ASP A 79 -0.59 25.79 -22.54
CA ASP A 79 -0.45 26.97 -23.39
C ASP A 79 0.89 26.90 -24.14
N ARG A 80 0.85 26.72 -25.46
CA ARG A 80 2.05 26.61 -26.29
C ARG A 80 2.83 27.92 -26.42
N GLN A 81 2.22 29.08 -26.19
CA GLN A 81 2.89 30.37 -26.29
C GLN A 81 3.62 30.69 -24.99
N ARG A 82 2.97 30.49 -23.84
CA ARG A 82 3.52 30.74 -22.50
C ARG A 82 4.34 29.58 -21.96
N GLN A 83 4.18 28.40 -22.53
CA GLN A 83 4.84 27.16 -22.13
C GLN A 83 4.53 26.77 -20.68
N VAL A 84 3.31 27.04 -20.20
CA VAL A 84 2.80 26.68 -18.86
C VAL A 84 1.35 26.20 -18.95
N PHE A 85 0.83 25.57 -17.90
CA PHE A 85 -0.56 25.14 -17.85
C PHE A 85 -1.55 26.26 -17.53
N HIS A 86 -2.75 26.18 -18.09
CA HIS A 86 -3.93 26.84 -17.55
C HIS A 86 -4.33 26.21 -16.21
N ILE A 87 -4.90 27.00 -15.29
CA ILE A 87 -5.34 26.49 -13.98
C ILE A 87 -6.50 25.50 -14.12
N GLY A 88 -7.38 25.71 -15.10
CA GLY A 88 -8.50 24.82 -15.31
C GLY A 88 -9.23 25.07 -16.61
N TYR A 89 -10.27 24.26 -16.79
CA TYR A 89 -11.20 24.32 -17.90
C TYR A 89 -12.61 24.35 -17.34
N ASP A 90 -13.41 25.30 -17.78
CA ASP A 90 -14.81 25.42 -17.44
C ASP A 90 -15.63 24.65 -18.49
N VAL A 91 -16.32 23.60 -18.04
CA VAL A 91 -17.04 22.67 -18.93
C VAL A 91 -18.32 23.28 -19.50
N ASP A 92 -18.97 24.17 -18.74
CA ASP A 92 -20.24 24.79 -19.14
C ASP A 92 -20.03 25.82 -20.26
N SER A 93 -18.97 26.62 -20.13
CA SER A 93 -18.56 27.62 -21.12
C SER A 93 -17.67 27.05 -22.22
N GLY A 94 -17.04 25.90 -21.97
CA GLY A 94 -16.09 25.27 -22.88
C GLY A 94 -14.79 26.04 -23.04
N THR A 95 -14.36 26.77 -22.00
CA THR A 95 -13.20 27.67 -22.07
C THR A 95 -12.11 27.31 -21.06
N LEU A 96 -10.85 27.48 -21.48
CA LEU A 96 -9.70 27.43 -20.58
C LEU A 96 -9.64 28.71 -19.75
N SER A 97 -9.25 28.60 -18.49
CA SER A 97 -9.13 29.75 -17.60
C SER A 97 -8.02 30.71 -18.07
N ASP A 98 -8.22 32.02 -17.94
CA ASP A 98 -7.17 33.02 -18.20
C ASP A 98 -6.04 33.03 -17.15
N ASN A 99 -6.20 32.26 -16.07
CA ASN A 99 -5.18 32.08 -15.05
C ASN A 99 -4.25 30.92 -15.40
N TYR A 100 -2.98 31.03 -15.00
CA TYR A 100 -1.93 30.06 -15.32
C TYR A 100 -1.27 29.51 -14.07
N TYR A 101 -0.88 28.23 -14.13
CA TYR A 101 -0.20 27.50 -13.08
C TYR A 101 1.32 27.58 -13.31
N ASP A 102 1.90 28.74 -12.96
CA ASP A 102 3.27 29.08 -13.33
C ASP A 102 4.28 29.01 -12.17
N LEU A 103 3.85 29.07 -10.91
CA LEU A 103 4.77 29.08 -9.77
C LEU A 103 5.39 27.71 -9.48
N LEU A 104 6.72 27.64 -9.44
CA LEU A 104 7.45 26.42 -9.08
C LEU A 104 7.17 25.96 -7.64
N ALA A 105 6.95 26.90 -6.71
CA ALA A 105 6.59 26.59 -5.33
C ALA A 105 5.08 26.36 -5.20
N SER A 106 4.55 25.43 -5.99
CA SER A 106 3.15 25.03 -5.95
C SER A 106 2.98 23.60 -6.47
N GLU A 107 1.75 23.12 -6.44
CA GLU A 107 1.31 21.85 -7.01
C GLU A 107 1.57 21.78 -8.52
N ALA A 108 1.71 22.93 -9.20
CA ALA A 108 2.06 23.03 -10.61
C ALA A 108 3.35 22.28 -10.94
N ARG A 109 4.28 22.27 -9.98
CA ARG A 109 5.55 21.54 -10.12
C ARG A 109 5.32 20.05 -10.35
N THR A 110 4.39 19.44 -9.61
CA THR A 110 4.02 18.03 -9.76
C THR A 110 3.39 17.76 -11.12
N ALA A 111 2.41 18.57 -11.52
CA ALA A 111 1.77 18.44 -12.82
C ALA A 111 2.79 18.59 -13.97
N SER A 112 3.71 19.55 -13.85
CA SER A 112 4.79 19.77 -14.82
C SER A 112 5.67 18.53 -14.95
N LEU A 113 6.13 17.95 -13.83
CA LEU A 113 6.97 16.75 -13.85
C LEU A 113 6.25 15.57 -14.49
N ILE A 114 4.99 15.33 -14.11
CA ILE A 114 4.20 14.20 -14.63
C ILE A 114 3.93 14.37 -16.12
N GLY A 115 3.47 15.55 -16.56
CA GLY A 115 3.21 15.82 -17.97
C GLY A 115 4.45 15.68 -18.84
N ILE A 116 5.62 16.11 -18.35
CA ILE A 116 6.91 15.92 -19.04
C ILE A 116 7.28 14.43 -19.09
N ALA A 117 7.15 13.71 -17.98
CA ALA A 117 7.51 12.29 -17.89
C ALA A 117 6.62 11.41 -18.77
N LYS A 118 5.32 11.74 -18.87
CA LYS A 118 4.37 11.08 -19.76
C LYS A 118 4.60 11.42 -21.24
N GLY A 119 5.20 12.58 -21.53
CA GLY A 119 5.50 13.06 -22.88
C GLY A 119 4.42 13.97 -23.47
N ASP A 120 3.40 14.35 -22.69
CA ASP A 120 2.30 15.21 -23.13
C ASP A 120 2.76 16.67 -23.35
N VAL A 121 3.81 17.10 -22.64
CA VAL A 121 4.36 18.45 -22.73
C VAL A 121 5.89 18.46 -22.82
N PRO A 122 6.48 19.48 -23.49
CA PRO A 122 7.92 19.57 -23.64
C PRO A 122 8.63 19.91 -22.32
N GLN A 123 9.91 19.53 -22.21
CA GLN A 123 10.76 19.85 -21.05
C GLN A 123 10.91 21.37 -20.82
N SER A 124 10.73 22.19 -21.86
CA SER A 124 10.71 23.65 -21.76
C SER A 124 9.69 24.15 -20.75
N HIS A 125 8.60 23.41 -20.51
CA HIS A 125 7.62 23.76 -19.47
C HIS A 125 8.28 23.98 -18.10
N TRP A 126 9.20 23.10 -17.70
CA TRP A 126 9.88 23.21 -16.40
C TRP A 126 10.70 24.49 -16.24
N LEU A 127 11.25 24.99 -17.36
CA LEU A 127 12.08 26.18 -17.39
C LEU A 127 11.24 27.46 -17.41
N HIS A 128 10.01 27.41 -17.91
CA HIS A 128 9.10 28.55 -17.96
C HIS A 128 8.29 28.74 -16.67
N MET A 129 8.34 27.78 -15.74
CA MET A 129 7.78 27.99 -14.40
C MET A 129 8.51 29.12 -13.66
N SER A 130 7.74 30.10 -13.20
CA SER A 130 8.13 31.24 -12.38
C SER A 130 8.81 30.80 -11.09
N ARG A 131 9.94 31.44 -10.76
CA ARG A 131 10.75 31.20 -9.56
C ARG A 131 10.95 32.48 -8.73
N PRO A 132 9.86 33.17 -8.34
CA PRO A 132 9.98 34.37 -7.52
C PRO A 132 10.65 33.98 -6.19
N LEU A 133 11.72 34.68 -5.85
CA LEU A 133 12.48 34.48 -4.62
C LEU A 133 12.27 35.68 -3.70
N THR A 134 12.11 35.41 -2.41
CA THR A 134 12.16 36.41 -1.35
C THR A 134 13.19 36.01 -0.30
N GLN A 135 13.56 36.96 0.55
CA GLN A 135 14.44 36.73 1.69
C GLN A 135 13.62 36.80 2.98
N VAL A 136 13.68 35.71 3.76
CA VAL A 136 13.14 35.65 5.12
C VAL A 136 14.33 35.41 6.04
N ASP A 137 14.60 36.37 6.93
CA ASP A 137 15.81 36.43 7.74
C ASP A 137 17.10 36.29 6.88
N THR A 138 17.82 35.19 7.03
CA THR A 138 19.05 34.86 6.30
C THR A 138 18.85 33.84 5.18
N ARG A 139 17.60 33.40 4.93
CA ARG A 139 17.28 32.36 3.95
C ARG A 139 16.57 32.93 2.74
N ARG A 140 16.93 32.42 1.55
CA ARG A 140 16.19 32.65 0.31
C ARG A 140 15.12 31.57 0.17
N VAL A 141 13.88 31.99 -0.05
CA VAL A 141 12.74 31.09 -0.21
C VAL A 141 11.98 31.43 -1.48
N LEU A 142 11.43 30.41 -2.15
CA LEU A 142 10.52 30.62 -3.26
C LEU A 142 9.18 31.13 -2.74
N ILE A 143 8.51 31.97 -3.52
CA ILE A 143 7.17 32.46 -3.22
C ILE A 143 6.13 31.54 -3.89
N SER A 144 5.15 31.09 -3.12
CA SER A 144 3.93 30.42 -3.58
C SER A 144 2.75 31.41 -3.66
N TRP A 145 1.60 30.99 -4.20
CA TRP A 145 0.46 31.87 -4.42
C TRP A 145 -0.08 32.42 -3.10
N ASN A 146 -0.37 31.54 -2.14
CA ASN A 146 -0.98 31.94 -0.86
C ASN A 146 -0.06 31.72 0.35
N GLY A 147 1.19 31.29 0.13
CA GLY A 147 2.14 31.00 1.21
C GLY A 147 1.77 29.79 2.05
N SER A 148 0.88 28.90 1.57
CA SER A 148 0.39 27.79 2.37
C SER A 148 1.41 26.67 2.46
N MET A 149 1.46 25.98 3.60
CA MET A 149 2.39 24.86 3.78
C MET A 149 2.16 23.73 2.76
N PHE A 150 0.93 23.57 2.27
CA PHE A 150 0.57 22.57 1.26
C PHE A 150 1.31 22.79 -0.07
N GLU A 151 1.36 24.02 -0.57
CA GLU A 151 2.04 24.39 -1.82
C GLU A 151 3.53 24.01 -1.82
N TYR A 152 4.19 24.10 -0.65
CA TYR A 152 5.60 23.74 -0.50
C TYR A 152 5.83 22.25 -0.23
N LEU A 153 4.92 21.59 0.48
CA LEU A 153 5.09 20.19 0.88
C LEU A 153 4.63 19.20 -0.18
N MET A 154 3.57 19.51 -0.94
CA MET A 154 3.01 18.56 -1.90
C MET A 154 4.03 18.10 -2.96
N PRO A 155 4.86 18.99 -3.53
CA PRO A 155 5.89 18.53 -4.47
C PRO A 155 6.93 17.60 -3.84
N LEU A 156 7.20 17.71 -2.54
CA LEU A 156 8.19 16.88 -1.84
C LEU A 156 7.72 15.45 -1.59
N LEU A 157 6.42 15.18 -1.73
CA LEU A 157 5.90 13.80 -1.68
C LEU A 157 6.40 12.95 -2.85
N LEU A 158 6.64 13.59 -4.00
CA LEU A 158 6.99 12.91 -5.26
C LEU A 158 8.40 13.26 -5.74
N MET A 159 9.01 14.31 -5.20
CA MET A 159 10.30 14.82 -5.65
C MET A 159 11.29 14.93 -4.51
N ARG A 160 12.52 14.49 -4.77
CA ARG A 160 13.64 14.75 -3.85
C ARG A 160 13.96 16.24 -3.83
N ASN A 161 14.24 16.74 -2.64
CA ASN A 161 14.89 18.04 -2.49
C ASN A 161 16.40 17.84 -2.61
N TYR A 162 17.04 18.69 -3.42
CA TYR A 162 18.50 18.69 -3.56
C TYR A 162 19.02 19.99 -2.98
N GLU A 163 20.15 19.91 -2.26
CA GLU A 163 20.85 21.11 -1.80
C GLU A 163 21.35 21.91 -3.01
N GLY A 164 21.25 23.24 -2.91
CA GLY A 164 21.64 24.19 -3.95
C GLY A 164 22.61 25.23 -3.44
#